data_AF-A0A5S3Y7Q6-F1
#
_entry.id   AF-A0A5S3Y7Q6-F1
#
_cell.length_a   1.000
_cell.length_b   1.000
_cell.length_c   1.000
_cell.angle_alpha   90.00
_cell.angle_beta   90.00
_cell.angle_gamma   90.00
#
_symmetry.space_group_name_H-M   'P 1'
#
loop_
_entity.id
_entity.type
_entity.pdbx_description
1 polymer ?
#
loop_
_entity_poly.entity_id
_entity_poly.type
_entity_poly.pdbx_seq_one_letter_code
_entity_poly.pdbx_strand_id
1 'polypeptide(L)' 'MQITFIEFNKIRNARGKEAARFDIIDDDGESYWLWMSKQDIKRNIKAFPECAEELRKGLAAYG' A
#
# COMPACT_ATOMS: atom_id res chain seq x y z
N MET A 1 3.20 0.70 14.29
CA MET A 1 2.49 0.41 13.03
C MET A 1 3.46 -0.20 12.03
N GLN A 2 3.03 -1.24 11.32
CA GLN A 2 3.77 -1.89 10.23
C GLN A 2 2.88 -1.95 8.99
N ILE A 3 3.46 -1.66 7.81
CA ILE A 3 2.78 -1.79 6.51
C ILE A 3 3.65 -2.69 5.65
N THR A 4 3.09 -3.75 5.07
CA THR A 4 3.79 -4.70 4.19
C THR A 4 3.11 -4.77 2.84
N PHE A 5 3.87 -4.64 1.75
CA PHE A 5 3.34 -4.80 0.41
C PHE A 5 3.15 -6.28 0.10
N ILE A 6 1.94 -6.65 -0.33
CA ILE A 6 1.58 -8.05 -0.59
C ILE A 6 1.54 -8.35 -2.08
N GLU A 7 0.77 -7.57 -2.85
CA GLU A 7 0.59 -7.83 -4.28
C GLU A 7 0.11 -6.63 -5.06
N PHE A 8 0.25 -6.72 -6.39
CA PHE A 8 -0.33 -5.78 -7.33
C PHE A 8 -1.32 -6.47 -8.28
N ASN A 9 -2.57 -6.03 -8.25
CA ASN A 9 -3.63 -6.59 -9.08
C ASN A 9 -3.81 -5.79 -10.39
N LYS A 10 -3.23 -6.33 -11.47
CA LYS A 10 -3.29 -5.74 -12.81
C LYS A 10 -4.72 -5.54 -13.32
N ILE A 11 -5.65 -6.44 -13.00
CA ILE A 11 -7.05 -6.36 -13.46
C ILE A 11 -7.77 -5.21 -12.75
N ARG A 12 -7.56 -5.01 -11.45
CA ARG A 12 -8.09 -3.86 -10.71
C ARG A 12 -7.54 -2.55 -11.26
N ASN A 13 -6.23 -2.50 -11.51
CA ASN A 13 -5.60 -1.32 -12.10
C ASN A 13 -6.19 -0.98 -13.48
N ALA A 14 -6.36 -1.98 -14.36
CA ALA A 14 -6.97 -1.81 -15.67
C ALA A 14 -8.43 -1.32 -15.60
N ARG A 15 -9.12 -1.55 -14.48
CA ARG A 15 -10.48 -1.05 -14.19
C ARG A 15 -10.48 0.30 -13.45
N GLY A 16 -9.33 0.95 -13.30
CA GLY A 16 -9.21 2.24 -12.61
C GLY A 16 -9.45 2.17 -11.10
N LYS A 17 -9.21 1.00 -10.48
CA LYS A 17 -9.35 0.79 -9.03
C LYS A 17 -7.99 0.73 -8.34
N GLU A 18 -8.00 0.90 -7.02
CA GLU A 18 -6.87 0.66 -6.13
C GLU A 18 -6.39 -0.78 -6.31
N ALA A 19 -5.09 -0.96 -6.47
CA ALA A 19 -4.53 -2.17 -7.06
C ALA A 19 -3.26 -2.67 -6.37
N ALA A 20 -2.65 -1.89 -5.47
CA ALA A 20 -1.61 -2.41 -4.58
C ALA A 20 -2.24 -2.83 -3.26
N ARG A 21 -2.15 -4.10 -2.88
CA ARG A 21 -2.62 -4.60 -1.58
C ARG A 21 -1.51 -4.51 -0.55
N PHE A 22 -1.86 -4.01 0.62
CA PHE A 22 -0.99 -3.96 1.78
C PHE A 22 -1.66 -4.61 2.97
N ASP A 23 -0.87 -5.35 3.74
CA ASP A 23 -1.23 -5.76 5.10
C ASP A 23 -0.71 -4.71 6.08
N ILE A 24 -1.53 -4.37 7.05
CA ILE A 24 -1.27 -3.38 8.08
C ILE A 24 -1.42 -4.05 9.43
N ILE A 25 -0.49 -3.75 10.32
CA ILE A 25 -0.59 -4.02 11.75
C ILE A 25 -0.51 -2.66 12.43
N ASP A 26 -1.58 -2.25 13.11
CA ASP A 26 -1.60 -0.97 13.81
C ASP A 26 -0.84 -1.02 15.14
N ASP A 27 -0.88 0.07 15.91
CA ASP A 27 -0.18 0.17 17.19
C ASP A 27 -0.83 -0.68 18.30
N ASP A 28 -2.10 -1.04 18.15
CA ASP A 28 -2.85 -1.93 19.05
C ASP A 28 -2.63 -3.41 18.69
N GLY A 29 -1.93 -3.69 17.59
CA GLY A 29 -1.63 -5.03 17.10
C GLY A 29 -2.74 -5.63 16.26
N GLU A 30 -3.77 -4.86 15.89
CA GLU A 30 -4.82 -5.33 15.00
C GLU A 30 -4.30 -5.42 13.57
N SER A 31 -4.64 -6.54 12.91
CA SER A 31 -4.22 -6.78 11.53
C SER A 31 -5.38 -6.65 10.56
N TYR A 32 -5.19 -5.83 9.54
CA TYR A 32 -6.13 -5.67 8.44
C TYR A 32 -5.39 -5.41 7.13
N TRP A 33 -6.11 -5.49 6.01
CA TRP A 33 -5.54 -5.23 4.70
C TRP A 33 -6.37 -4.18 3.95
N LEU A 34 -5.72 -3.47 3.03
CA LEU A 34 -6.41 -2.59 2.10
C LEU A 34 -5.72 -2.48 0.75
N TRP A 35 -6.51 -2.11 -0.25
CA TRP A 35 -6.00 -1.71 -1.55
C TRP A 35 -5.69 -0.21 -1.54
N MET A 36 -4.51 0.18 -2.00
CA MET A 36 -4.11 1.58 -2.14
C MET A 36 -3.93 1.96 -3.61
N SER A 37 -4.32 3.19 -3.97
CA SER A 37 -3.98 3.83 -5.25
C SER A 37 -2.56 4.40 -5.25
N LYS A 38 -2.07 4.81 -6.42
CA LYS A 38 -0.81 5.57 -6.56
C LYS A 38 -0.81 6.85 -5.70
N GLN A 39 -1.95 7.49 -5.51
CA GLN A 39 -2.06 8.71 -4.69
C GLN A 39 -2.03 8.40 -3.20
N ASP A 40 -2.74 7.35 -2.76
CA ASP A 40 -2.77 6.92 -1.37
C ASP A 40 -1.36 6.54 -0.90
N ILE A 41 -0.64 5.75 -1.71
CA ILE A 41 0.73 5.34 -1.41
C ILE A 41 1.66 6.57 -1.25
N LYS A 42 1.57 7.56 -2.14
CA LYS A 42 2.37 8.79 -2.05
C LYS A 42 2.06 9.61 -0.80
N ARG A 43 0.79 9.65 -0.37
CA ARG A 43 0.39 10.31 0.88
C ARG A 43 0.92 9.54 2.08
N ASN A 44 0.79 8.21 2.08
CA ASN A 44 1.24 7.36 3.17
C ASN A 44 2.76 7.36 3.32
N ILE A 45 3.54 7.47 2.23
CA ILE A 45 5.01 7.64 2.33
C ILE A 45 5.39 8.91 3.11
N LYS A 46 4.58 9.98 3.02
CA LYS A 46 4.82 11.22 3.74
C LYS A 46 4.35 11.14 5.20
N ALA A 47 3.23 10.47 5.45
CA ALA A 47 2.65 10.34 6.78
C ALA A 47 3.42 9.32 7.64
N PHE A 48 3.96 8.27 7.02
CA PHE A 48 4.59 7.13 7.67
C PHE A 48 5.96 6.84 7.04
N PRO A 49 6.95 7.73 7.25
CA PRO A 49 8.28 7.60 6.64
C PRO A 49 9.00 6.30 7.04
N GLU A 50 8.71 5.74 8.21
CA GLU A 50 9.20 4.45 8.69
C GLU A 50 8.69 3.27 7.84
N CYS A 51 7.53 3.41 7.21
CA CYS A 51 6.93 2.40 6.32
C CYS A 51 7.30 2.63 4.84
N ALA A 52 8.17 3.61 4.54
CA ALA A 52 8.39 4.07 3.18
C ALA A 52 8.97 2.99 2.25
N GLU A 53 9.73 2.02 2.75
CA GLU A 53 10.30 0.95 1.93
C GLU A 53 9.19 0.10 1.28
N GLU A 54 8.28 -0.45 2.09
CA GLU A 54 7.18 -1.29 1.63
C GLU A 54 6.21 -0.49 0.75
N LEU A 55 5.88 0.73 1.14
CA LEU A 55 5.06 1.63 0.33
C LEU A 55 5.70 1.91 -1.05
N ARG A 56 7.03 2.09 -1.13
CA ARG A 56 7.73 2.27 -2.41
C ARG A 56 7.68 1.02 -3.29
N LYS A 57 7.67 -0.19 -2.73
CA LYS A 57 7.48 -1.44 -3.49
C LYS A 57 6.14 -1.44 -4.21
N GLY A 58 5.05 -1.13 -3.50
CA GLY A 58 3.73 -1.02 -4.12
C GLY A 58 3.61 0.16 -5.10
N LEU A 59 4.27 1.28 -4.83
CA LEU A 59 4.32 2.42 -5.74
C LEU A 59 4.99 2.06 -7.08
N ALA A 60 6.10 1.33 -7.02
CA ALA A 60 6.84 0.90 -8.20
C ALA A 60 6.03 -0.08 -9.08
N ALA A 61 5.15 -0.87 -8.47
CA ALA A 61 4.29 -1.82 -9.20
C ALA A 61 3.25 -1.14 -10.12
N TYR A 62 2.93 0.14 -9.88
CA TYR A 62 2.07 0.94 -10.75
C TYR A 62 2.74 1.41 -12.06
N GLY A 63 4.07 1.29 -12.17
CA GLY A 63 4.87 2.03 -13.15
C GLY A 63 4.90 3.53 -12.87
#